data_AF-A0AAV5GRM1-F1
#
_entry.id   AF-A0AAV5GRM1-F1
#
_cell.length_a   1.000
_cell.length_b   1.000
_cell.length_c   1.000
_cell.angle_alpha   90.00
_cell.angle_beta   90.00
_cell.angle_gamma   90.00
#
_symmetry.space_group_name_H-M   'P 1'
#
loop_
_entity.id
_entity.type
_entity.pdbx_description
1 polymer ?
#
loop_
_entity_poly.entity_id
_entity_poly.type
_entity_poly.pdbx_seq_one_letter_code
_entity_poly.pdbx_strand_id
1 'polypeptide(L)'
;MPRSFLVSVAGLSGLIPFLFGINAMLRPAHALTFFNLPYTTSVADRAVLDGLLFIYGARDIFMGCALFATSAYNARKPTGWVLLATAAVGGADGLMCKMVGTGEEWSHWGYAPVLALLALALLR
;
A
#
# COMPACT_ATOMS: atom_id res chain seq x y z
N MET A 1 1.96 22.17 -20.24
CA MET A 1 0.99 21.15 -20.69
C MET A 1 0.00 20.89 -19.56
N PRO A 2 -1.31 20.82 -19.81
CA PRO A 2 -2.28 20.48 -18.77
C PRO A 2 -2.02 19.07 -18.23
N ARG A 3 -2.06 18.93 -16.89
CA ARG A 3 -1.81 17.67 -16.19
C ARG A 3 -2.99 16.73 -16.41
N SER A 4 -2.73 15.46 -16.70
CA SER A 4 -3.81 14.50 -16.96
C SER A 4 -4.59 14.23 -15.66
N PHE A 5 -5.91 14.39 -15.70
CA PHE A 5 -6.77 14.10 -14.55
C PHE A 5 -6.52 12.69 -13.96
N LEU A 6 -6.41 11.67 -14.83
CA LEU A 6 -6.14 10.29 -14.41
C LEU A 6 -4.78 10.14 -13.72
N VAL A 7 -3.76 10.86 -14.18
CA VAL A 7 -2.42 10.84 -13.56
C VAL A 7 -2.45 11.51 -12.19
N SER A 8 -3.22 12.59 -12.04
CA SER A 8 -3.41 13.23 -10.74
C SER A 8 -4.12 12.33 -9.74
N VAL A 9 -5.21 11.67 -10.16
CA VAL A 9 -5.95 10.71 -9.31
C VAL A 9 -5.05 9.54 -8.91
N ALA A 10 -4.29 8.97 -9.84
CA ALA A 10 -3.33 7.91 -9.55
C ALA A 10 -2.21 8.37 -8.61
N GLY A 11 -1.69 9.59 -8.79
CA GLY A 11 -0.72 10.17 -7.87
C GLY A 11 -1.26 10.32 -6.44
N LEU A 12 -2.51 10.79 -6.30
CA LEU A 12 -3.16 10.95 -4.99
C LEU A 12 -3.39 9.61 -4.27
N SER A 13 -3.59 8.52 -5.02
CA SER A 13 -3.70 7.19 -4.41
C SER A 13 -2.43 6.78 -3.65
N GLY A 14 -1.27 7.39 -3.95
CA GLY A 14 -0.03 7.20 -3.21
C GLY A 14 -0.10 7.63 -1.74
N LEU A 15 -1.07 8.46 -1.35
CA LEU A 15 -1.31 8.80 0.06
C LEU A 15 -1.66 7.58 0.91
N ILE A 16 -2.32 6.57 0.33
CA ILE A 16 -2.75 5.36 1.05
C ILE A 16 -1.54 4.59 1.59
N PRO A 17 -0.64 4.04 0.74
CA PRO A 17 0.53 3.33 1.25
C PRO A 17 1.46 4.27 2.01
N PHE A 18 1.58 5.55 1.63
CA PHE A 18 2.43 6.48 2.38
C PHE A 18 2.01 6.64 3.85
N LEU A 19 0.72 6.84 4.10
CA LEU A 19 0.19 7.02 5.47
C LEU A 19 0.13 5.70 6.25
N PHE A 20 -0.17 4.58 5.58
CA PHE A 20 -0.05 3.26 6.22
C PHE A 20 1.38 2.94 6.61
N GLY A 21 2.36 3.29 5.78
CA GLY A 21 3.76 3.09 6.10
C GLY A 21 4.22 3.92 7.30
N ILE A 22 3.82 5.20 7.38
CA ILE A 22 4.05 6.03 8.57
C ILE A 22 3.40 5.38 9.81
N ASN A 23 2.15 4.92 9.69
CA ASN A 23 1.46 4.27 10.80
C ASN A 23 2.15 2.97 11.22
N ALA A 24 2.67 2.15 10.31
CA ALA A 24 3.41 0.93 10.62
C ALA A 24 4.72 1.22 11.37
N MET A 25 5.43 2.28 11.00
CA MET A 25 6.69 2.67 11.65
C MET A 25 6.47 3.29 13.03
N LEU A 26 5.42 4.09 13.22
CA LEU A 26 5.20 4.86 14.45
C LEU A 26 4.21 4.19 15.42
N ARG A 27 3.29 3.36 14.92
CA ARG A 27 2.20 2.73 15.67
C ARG A 27 1.99 1.27 15.21
N PRO A 28 3.00 0.40 15.36
CA PRO A 28 2.99 -0.97 14.83
C PRO A 28 1.78 -1.79 15.30
N ALA A 29 1.43 -1.72 16.59
CA ALA A 29 0.24 -2.40 17.11
C ALA A 29 -1.07 -1.95 16.43
N HIS A 30 -1.18 -0.67 16.06
CA HIS A 30 -2.33 -0.16 15.32
C HIS A 30 -2.28 -0.56 13.84
N ALA A 31 -1.10 -0.65 13.23
CA ALA A 31 -0.98 -1.11 11.85
C ALA A 31 -1.47 -2.55 11.65
N LEU A 32 -1.22 -3.43 12.63
CA LEU A 32 -1.72 -4.81 12.57
C LEU A 32 -3.24 -4.94 12.60
N THR A 33 -3.96 -3.94 13.12
CA THR A 33 -5.43 -4.02 13.16
C THR A 33 -6.04 -3.97 11.76
N PHE A 34 -5.35 -3.40 10.77
CA PHE A 34 -5.80 -3.43 9.37
C PHE A 34 -5.75 -4.83 8.75
N PHE A 35 -5.00 -5.74 9.37
CA PHE A 35 -4.91 -7.15 8.99
C PHE A 35 -5.61 -8.05 10.01
N ASN A 36 -6.25 -7.49 11.04
CA ASN A 36 -6.79 -8.22 12.20
C ASN A 36 -5.79 -9.22 12.79
N LEU A 37 -4.49 -8.86 12.79
CA LEU A 37 -3.42 -9.65 13.37
C LEU A 37 -3.18 -9.22 14.82
N PRO A 38 -3.00 -10.17 15.76
CA PRO A 38 -2.75 -9.82 17.15
C PRO A 38 -1.35 -9.23 17.30
N TYR A 39 -1.25 -8.17 18.12
CA TYR A 39 0.05 -7.70 18.59
C TYR A 39 0.56 -8.57 19.74
N THR A 40 1.85 -8.86 19.76
CA THR A 40 2.43 -9.79 20.74
C THR A 40 2.53 -9.19 22.16
N THR A 41 2.21 -10.02 23.15
CA THR A 41 2.42 -9.73 24.58
C THR A 41 3.82 -10.10 25.06
N SER A 42 4.53 -10.93 24.29
CA SER A 42 5.93 -11.33 24.54
C SER A 42 6.88 -10.17 24.28
N VAL A 43 7.72 -9.85 25.25
CA VAL A 43 8.73 -8.78 25.12
C VAL A 43 9.78 -9.14 24.05
N ALA A 44 10.15 -10.41 23.94
CA ALA A 44 11.13 -10.88 22.97
C ALA A 44 10.63 -10.76 21.52
N ASP A 45 9.37 -11.14 21.28
CA ASP A 45 8.79 -11.09 19.93
C ASP A 45 8.46 -9.67 19.50
N ARG A 46 8.23 -8.76 20.47
CA ARG A 46 7.88 -7.37 20.20
C ARG A 46 8.95 -6.65 19.39
N ALA A 47 10.21 -6.79 19.77
CA ALA A 47 11.31 -6.14 19.06
C ALA A 47 11.42 -6.61 17.61
N VAL A 48 11.21 -7.90 17.36
CA VAL A 48 11.22 -8.47 16.00
C VAL A 48 10.03 -7.96 15.20
N LEU A 49 8.82 -8.01 15.77
CA LEU A 49 7.60 -7.58 15.11
C LEU A 49 7.60 -6.07 14.78
N ASP A 50 8.05 -5.24 15.72
CA ASP A 50 8.21 -3.79 15.50
C ASP A 50 9.25 -3.50 14.41
N GLY A 51 10.37 -4.23 14.40
CA GLY A 51 11.38 -4.13 13.35
C GLY A 51 10.84 -4.54 11.97
N LEU A 52 10.06 -5.62 11.90
CA LEU A 52 9.39 -6.04 10.66
C LEU A 52 8.38 -5.01 10.17
N LEU A 53 7.58 -4.43 11.07
CA LEU A 53 6.63 -3.38 10.69
C LEU A 53 7.30 -2.07 10.30
N PHE A 54 8.46 -1.75 10.86
CA PHE A 54 9.26 -0.63 10.39
C PHE A 54 9.74 -0.84 8.94
N ILE A 55 10.26 -2.03 8.63
CA ILE A 55 10.70 -2.39 7.27
C ILE A 55 9.52 -2.41 6.28
N TYR A 56 8.39 -3.00 6.70
CA TYR A 56 7.14 -2.96 5.94
C TYR A 56 6.73 -1.51 5.66
N GLY A 57 6.71 -0.65 6.68
CA GLY A 57 6.31 0.73 6.54
C GLY A 57 7.21 1.55 5.64
N ALA A 58 8.52 1.29 5.64
CA ALA A 58 9.46 1.91 4.71
C ALA A 58 9.16 1.57 3.24
N ARG A 59 8.73 0.34 2.96
CA ARG A 59 8.33 -0.10 1.59
C ARG A 59 7.04 0.58 1.15
N ASP A 60 6.08 0.69 2.06
CA ASP A 60 4.82 1.41 1.84
C ASP A 60 5.05 2.91 1.56
N ILE A 61 5.93 3.56 2.32
CA ILE A 61 6.37 4.94 2.05
C ILE A 61 7.03 5.06 0.68
N PHE A 62 7.92 4.12 0.33
CA PHE A 62 8.56 4.11 -0.99
C PHE A 62 7.53 4.03 -2.12
N MET A 63 6.50 3.17 -2.01
CA MET A 63 5.42 3.06 -2.99
C MET A 63 4.65 4.38 -3.15
N GLY A 64 4.31 5.04 -2.04
CA GLY A 64 3.67 6.35 -2.06
C GLY A 64 4.54 7.42 -2.74
N CYS A 65 5.81 7.50 -2.37
CA CYS A 65 6.79 8.41 -2.97
C CYS A 65 6.97 8.16 -4.48
N ALA A 66 6.99 6.90 -4.92
CA ALA A 66 7.08 6.56 -6.32
C ALA A 66 5.87 7.10 -7.11
N LEU A 67 4.65 6.95 -6.58
CA LEU A 67 3.42 7.51 -7.19
C LEU A 67 3.43 9.04 -7.21
N PHE A 68 3.88 9.69 -6.13
CA PHE A 68 4.03 11.14 -6.09
C PHE A 68 5.04 11.62 -7.13
N ALA A 69 6.19 10.97 -7.24
CA ALA A 69 7.23 11.34 -8.20
C ALA A 69 6.75 11.17 -9.64
N THR A 70 6.27 9.99 -10.04
CA THR A 70 5.84 9.76 -11.43
C THR A 70 4.66 10.64 -11.83
N SER A 71 3.73 10.89 -10.89
CA SER A 71 2.59 11.77 -11.16
C SER A 71 2.98 13.24 -11.22
N ALA A 72 3.97 13.70 -10.45
CA ALA A 72 4.50 15.07 -10.47
C ALA A 72 5.07 15.44 -11.84
N TYR A 73 5.75 14.50 -12.49
CA TYR A 73 6.25 14.65 -13.87
C TYR A 73 5.18 14.38 -14.94
N ASN A 74 3.92 14.16 -14.55
CA ASN A 74 2.83 13.77 -15.45
C ASN A 74 3.20 12.53 -16.32
N ALA A 75 4.04 11.65 -15.79
CA ALA A 75 4.58 10.49 -16.50
C ALA A 75 3.51 9.38 -16.51
N ARG A 76 2.65 9.41 -17.53
CA ARG A 76 1.44 8.57 -17.62
C ARG A 76 1.72 7.07 -17.44
N LYS A 77 2.56 6.48 -18.31
CA LYS A 77 2.88 5.04 -18.27
C LYS A 77 3.66 4.64 -17.01
N PRO A 78 4.71 5.38 -16.57
CA PRO A 78 5.36 5.10 -15.29
C PRO A 78 4.40 5.12 -14.11
N THR A 79 3.49 6.11 -14.03
CA THR A 79 2.47 6.16 -12.97
C THR A 79 1.55 4.94 -13.03
N GLY A 80 1.15 4.52 -14.24
CA GLY A 80 0.37 3.29 -14.43
C GLY A 80 1.10 2.05 -13.91
N TRP A 81 2.38 1.87 -14.21
CA TRP A 81 3.16 0.73 -13.73
C TRP A 81 3.34 0.71 -12.22
N VAL A 82 3.66 1.85 -11.61
CA VAL A 82 3.76 1.95 -10.15
C VAL A 82 2.41 1.64 -9.50
N LEU A 83 1.31 2.18 -10.04
CA LEU A 83 -0.02 1.93 -9.51
C LEU A 83 -0.44 0.46 -9.64
N LEU A 84 -0.07 -0.21 -10.74
CA LEU A 84 -0.32 -1.63 -10.92
C LEU A 84 0.46 -2.47 -9.91
N ALA A 85 1.73 -2.11 -9.65
CA ALA A 85 2.53 -2.77 -8.62
C ALA A 85 1.92 -2.56 -7.22
N THR A 86 1.44 -1.36 -6.91
CA THR A 86 0.71 -1.07 -5.66
C THR A 86 -0.56 -1.91 -5.52
N ALA A 87 -1.32 -2.09 -6.60
CA ALA A 87 -2.48 -2.98 -6.61
C ALA A 87 -2.11 -4.43 -6.32
N ALA A 88 -0.98 -4.91 -6.87
CA ALA A 88 -0.47 -6.26 -6.62
C ALA A 88 -0.08 -6.47 -5.15
N VAL A 89 0.48 -5.46 -4.48
CA VAL A 89 0.77 -5.49 -3.04
C VAL A 89 -0.51 -5.67 -2.23
N GLY A 90 -1.55 -4.86 -2.49
CA GLY A 90 -2.86 -5.05 -1.83
C GLY A 90 -3.47 -6.44 -2.11
N GLY A 91 -3.22 -7.00 -3.31
CA GLY A 91 -3.58 -8.39 -3.60
C GLY A 91 -2.85 -9.41 -2.70
N ALA A 92 -1.55 -9.23 -2.49
CA ALA A 92 -0.72 -10.06 -1.62
C ALA A 92 -1.10 -9.93 -0.14
N ASP A 93 -1.41 -8.71 0.32
CA ASP A 93 -1.89 -8.46 1.68
C ASP A 93 -3.18 -9.22 1.97
N GLY A 94 -4.18 -9.11 1.07
CA GLY A 94 -5.42 -9.86 1.21
C GLY A 94 -5.22 -11.38 1.13
N LEU A 95 -4.28 -11.85 0.31
CA LEU A 95 -3.91 -13.28 0.28
C LEU A 95 -3.33 -13.71 1.63
N MET A 96 -2.46 -12.91 2.24
CA MET A 96 -1.90 -13.19 3.57
C MET A 96 -3.01 -13.23 4.63
N CYS A 97 -3.93 -12.26 4.63
CA CYS A 97 -5.10 -12.24 5.52
C CYS A 97 -5.93 -13.53 5.40
N LYS A 98 -6.17 -14.00 4.17
CA LYS A 98 -6.88 -15.24 3.89
C LYS A 98 -6.12 -16.49 4.36
N MET A 99 -4.80 -16.54 4.16
CA MET A 99 -3.97 -17.68 4.59
C MET A 99 -3.91 -17.81 6.10
N VAL A 100 -3.87 -16.69 6.83
CA VAL A 100 -3.89 -16.69 8.31
C VAL A 100 -5.30 -16.88 8.87
N GLY A 101 -6.34 -16.65 8.06
CA GLY A 101 -7.74 -16.77 8.50
C GLY A 101 -8.22 -15.59 9.34
N THR A 102 -7.72 -14.39 9.04
CA THR A 102 -8.05 -13.14 9.77
C THR A 102 -9.43 -12.57 9.39
N GLY A 103 -9.95 -12.92 8.22
CA GLY A 103 -11.19 -12.39 7.66
C GLY A 103 -11.07 -11.00 7.03
N GLU A 104 -9.87 -10.40 7.02
CA GLU A 104 -9.63 -9.05 6.50
C GLU A 104 -9.25 -9.00 5.02
N GLU A 105 -9.29 -10.12 4.29
CA GLU A 105 -8.86 -10.13 2.89
C GLU A 105 -9.63 -9.14 2.01
N TRP A 106 -10.91 -8.90 2.31
CA TRP A 106 -11.78 -7.99 1.56
C TRP A 106 -11.45 -6.51 1.78
N SER A 107 -10.87 -6.18 2.94
CA SER A 107 -10.35 -4.83 3.21
C SER A 107 -9.22 -4.47 2.24
N HIS A 108 -8.51 -5.45 1.69
CA HIS A 108 -7.47 -5.26 0.68
C HIS A 108 -7.98 -5.52 -0.76
N TRP A 109 -8.70 -6.62 -0.96
CA TRP A 109 -9.22 -7.02 -2.27
C TRP A 109 -10.38 -6.16 -2.77
N GLY A 110 -11.02 -5.36 -1.90
CA GLY A 110 -12.04 -4.41 -2.31
C GLY A 110 -11.49 -3.25 -3.16
N TYR A 111 -10.31 -2.72 -2.80
CA TYR A 111 -9.72 -1.58 -3.50
C TYR A 111 -8.67 -1.98 -4.54
N ALA A 112 -7.98 -3.11 -4.38
CA ALA A 112 -6.91 -3.53 -5.29
C ALA A 112 -7.36 -3.60 -6.78
N PRO A 113 -8.54 -4.14 -7.13
CA PRO A 113 -9.04 -4.13 -8.50
C PRO A 113 -9.28 -2.71 -9.05
N VAL A 114 -9.70 -1.77 -8.20
CA VAL A 114 -9.91 -0.37 -8.60
C VAL A 114 -8.58 0.28 -8.99
N LEU A 115 -7.53 0.06 -8.19
CA LEU A 115 -6.18 0.53 -8.52
C LEU A 115 -5.65 -0.11 -9.80
N ALA A 116 -5.88 -1.41 -10.00
CA ALA A 116 -5.49 -2.12 -11.22
C ALA A 116 -6.20 -1.57 -12.46
N LEU A 117 -7.51 -1.31 -12.40
CA LEU A 117 -8.27 -0.74 -13.52
C LEU A 117 -7.79 0.68 -13.88
N LEU A 118 -7.53 1.52 -12.87
CA LEU A 118 -6.96 2.84 -13.09
C LEU A 118 -5.56 2.76 -13.70
N ALA A 119 -4.73 1.84 -13.22
CA ALA A 119 -3.41 1.57 -13.79
C ALA A 119 -3.50 1.15 -15.26
N LEU A 120 -4.37 0.18 -15.58
CA LEU A 120 -4.60 -0.27 -16.96
C LEU A 120 -5.11 0.87 -17.85
N ALA A 121 -5.91 1.81 -17.34
CA ALA A 121 -6.34 3.00 -18.08
C ALA A 121 -5.16 3.94 -18.42
N LEU A 122 -4.17 4.05 -17.53
CA LEU A 122 -2.94 4.82 -17.77
C LEU A 122 -1.98 4.14 -18.74
N LEU A 123 -2.03 2.81 -18.85
CA LEU A 123 -1.14 2.02 -19.70
C LEU A 123 -1.61 1.87 -21.16
N ARG A 124 -2.87 2.26 -21.46
CA ARG A 124 -3.41 2.32 -22.83
C ARG A 124 -2.68 3.37 -23.67
#